data_AF-A0AAW7P1C7-F1
#
_entry.id   AF-A0AAW7P1C7-F1
#
_cell.length_a   1.000
_cell.length_b   1.000
_cell.length_c   1.000
_cell.angle_alpha   90.00
_cell.angle_beta   90.00
_cell.angle_gamma   90.00
#
_symmetry.space_group_name_H-M   'P 1'
#
loop_
_entity.id
_entity.type
_entity.pdbx_description
1 polymer ?
#
loop_
_entity_poly.entity_id
_entity_poly.type
_entity_poly.pdbx_seq_one_letter_code
_entity_poly.pdbx_strand_id
1 'polypeptide(L)'
;MKNFKRLILALVAVFAAVLLVACGAKSDNGTYVFEPSKEEANKMLPEELQGLAGDVNVKISIAIQGDKAEYKSETEFAGNKKESKYEYKVDQKAKTMKYEEQGMKVELSYEISNDVLTIKKVKNSVVSDNDFFSNYMKVAKFKKVK
;
A
#
# COMPACT_ATOMS: atom_id res chain seq x y z
N MET A 1 -3.90 -31.56 11.96
CA MET A 1 -4.19 -30.16 12.35
C MET A 1 -3.73 -29.84 13.80
N LYS A 2 -2.45 -30.02 14.14
CA LYS A 2 -1.90 -29.57 15.44
C LYS A 2 -0.66 -28.68 15.30
N ASN A 3 0.01 -28.72 14.15
CA ASN A 3 1.28 -28.03 13.95
C ASN A 3 1.16 -26.70 13.16
N PHE A 4 0.06 -26.50 12.42
CA PHE A 4 -0.15 -25.29 11.63
C PHE A 4 -0.51 -24.08 12.51
N LYS A 5 -1.27 -24.30 13.60
CA LYS A 5 -1.65 -23.25 14.55
C LYS A 5 -0.45 -22.75 15.36
N ARG A 6 0.55 -23.60 15.65
CA ARG A 6 1.78 -23.19 16.35
C ARG A 6 2.71 -22.37 15.46
N LEU A 7 2.76 -22.65 14.15
CA LEU A 7 3.59 -21.87 13.23
C LEU A 7 3.07 -20.43 13.08
N ILE A 8 1.75 -20.26 13.00
CA ILE A 8 1.12 -18.92 12.92
C ILE A 8 1.28 -18.17 14.25
N LEU A 9 1.12 -18.84 15.39
CA LEU A 9 1.28 -18.17 16.69
C LEU A 9 2.73 -17.77 16.98
N ALA A 10 3.71 -18.56 16.53
CA ALA A 10 5.13 -18.24 16.65
C ALA A 10 5.55 -17.07 15.73
N LEU A 11 4.93 -16.94 14.54
CA LEU A 11 5.14 -15.81 13.64
C LEU A 11 4.55 -14.50 14.19
N VAL A 12 3.45 -14.55 14.93
CA VAL A 12 2.85 -13.38 15.57
C VAL A 12 3.67 -12.90 16.78
N ALA A 13 4.33 -13.81 17.51
CA ALA A 13 5.13 -13.46 18.68
C ALA A 13 6.48 -12.78 18.34
N VAL A 14 7.06 -13.07 17.17
CA VAL A 14 8.33 -12.42 16.74
C VAL A 14 8.12 -10.97 16.31
N PHE A 15 6.89 -10.58 15.95
CA PHE A 15 6.55 -9.18 15.66
C PHE A 15 6.56 -8.27 16.89
N ALA A 16 6.53 -8.83 18.11
CA ALA A 16 6.50 -8.04 19.35
C ALA A 16 7.88 -7.79 19.98
N ALA A 17 8.95 -8.48 19.53
CA ALA A 17 10.21 -8.55 20.29
C ALA A 17 11.42 -7.84 19.66
N VAL A 18 11.29 -7.15 18.52
CA VAL A 18 12.38 -6.30 17.97
C VAL A 18 11.99 -4.83 18.04
N LEU A 19 11.67 -4.40 19.27
CA LEU A 19 11.68 -3.00 19.72
C LEU A 19 13.10 -2.52 20.01
N LEU A 20 14.10 -2.99 19.26
CA LEU A 20 15.50 -2.67 19.52
C LEU A 20 16.13 -1.93 18.35
N VAL A 21 16.19 -0.62 18.56
CA VAL A 21 17.32 0.27 18.22
C VAL A 21 17.48 0.61 16.74
N ALA A 22 16.84 1.71 16.37
CA ALA A 22 17.50 2.78 15.65
C ALA A 22 16.98 4.12 16.19
N CYS A 23 17.55 4.55 17.33
CA CYS A 23 17.43 5.93 17.79
C CYS A 23 18.35 6.77 16.89
N GLY A 24 17.79 7.63 16.03
CA GLY A 24 18.63 8.49 15.18
C GLY A 24 17.97 9.19 13.98
N ALA A 25 16.69 8.95 13.70
CA ALA A 25 15.83 9.78 12.84
C ALA A 25 14.38 9.34 13.09
N LYS A 26 13.40 10.23 12.95
CA LYS A 26 12.00 9.82 12.85
C LYS A 26 11.88 8.98 11.57
N SER A 27 11.98 7.67 11.70
CA SER A 27 11.91 6.75 10.56
C SER A 27 10.48 6.74 10.04
N ASP A 28 10.35 6.51 8.73
CA ASP A 28 9.05 6.36 8.09
C ASP A 28 8.43 4.99 8.39
N ASN A 29 9.11 4.14 9.15
CA ASN A 29 8.68 2.79 9.47
C ASN A 29 7.26 2.78 10.05
N GLY A 30 6.48 1.81 9.59
CA GLY A 30 5.10 1.61 10.00
C GLY A 30 4.24 1.11 8.87
N THR A 31 3.01 0.76 9.21
CA THR A 31 2.00 0.33 8.25
C THR A 31 1.01 1.45 8.02
N TYR A 32 0.82 1.83 6.76
CA TYR A 32 -0.10 2.88 6.34
C TYR A 32 -1.21 2.25 5.52
N VAL A 33 -2.46 2.49 5.89
CA VAL A 33 -3.63 1.85 5.30
C VAL A 33 -4.55 2.90 4.69
N PHE A 34 -5.00 2.62 3.47
CA PHE A 34 -6.06 3.36 2.81
C PHE A 34 -7.22 2.40 2.54
N GLU A 35 -8.38 2.75 3.09
CA GLU A 35 -9.62 1.99 3.00
C GLU A 35 -10.75 3.00 2.86
N PRO A 36 -11.03 3.48 1.62
CA PRO A 36 -12.10 4.43 1.39
C PRO A 36 -13.48 3.80 1.60
N SER A 37 -14.48 4.66 1.82
CA SER A 37 -15.88 4.24 1.74
C SER A 37 -16.22 3.75 0.32
N LYS A 38 -17.30 2.97 0.20
CA LYS A 38 -17.81 2.51 -1.11
C LYS A 38 -18.08 3.67 -2.07
N GLU A 39 -18.62 4.79 -1.56
CA GLU A 39 -18.90 5.98 -2.38
C GLU A 39 -17.61 6.63 -2.89
N GLU A 40 -16.60 6.77 -2.02
CA GLU A 40 -15.29 7.30 -2.41
C GLU A 40 -14.56 6.38 -3.39
N ALA A 41 -14.61 5.06 -3.16
CA ALA A 41 -14.04 4.06 -4.06
C ALA A 41 -14.69 4.11 -5.45
N ASN A 42 -16.03 4.24 -5.52
CA ASN A 42 -16.77 4.37 -6.76
C ASN A 42 -16.36 5.63 -7.53
N LYS A 43 -16.19 6.77 -6.86
CA LYS A 43 -15.72 8.03 -7.49
C LYS A 43 -14.29 7.94 -8.04
N MET A 44 -13.50 6.97 -7.57
CA MET A 44 -12.14 6.75 -8.07
C MET A 44 -12.10 5.87 -9.33
N LEU A 45 -13.19 5.17 -9.67
CA LEU A 45 -13.32 4.38 -10.89
C LEU A 45 -13.36 5.26 -12.14
N PRO A 46 -12.96 4.74 -13.32
CA PRO A 46 -13.25 5.37 -14.60
C PRO A 46 -14.75 5.65 -14.73
N GLU A 47 -15.15 6.79 -15.31
CA GLU A 47 -16.56 7.20 -15.43
C GLU A 47 -17.44 6.12 -16.06
N GLU A 48 -16.91 5.36 -17.02
CA GLU A 48 -17.59 4.26 -17.70
C GLU A 48 -17.97 3.10 -16.76
N LEU A 49 -17.26 2.95 -15.63
CA LEU A 49 -17.50 1.92 -14.61
C LEU A 49 -18.27 2.48 -13.40
N GLN A 50 -18.40 3.80 -13.28
CA GLN A 50 -19.15 4.43 -12.20
C GLN A 50 -20.64 4.11 -12.36
N GLY A 51 -21.27 3.60 -11.29
CA GLY A 51 -22.70 3.27 -11.29
C GLY A 51 -23.08 1.97 -11.98
N LEU A 52 -22.18 1.35 -12.76
CA LEU A 52 -22.28 -0.07 -13.14
C LEU A 52 -21.84 -1.00 -11.99
N ALA A 53 -21.04 -0.44 -11.08
CA ALA A 53 -20.40 -1.19 -10.02
C ALA A 53 -21.41 -1.57 -8.93
N GLY A 54 -21.51 -2.87 -8.63
CA GLY A 54 -22.09 -3.37 -7.38
C GLY A 54 -21.24 -2.95 -6.17
N ASP A 55 -21.23 -3.76 -5.11
CA ASP A 55 -20.35 -3.51 -3.96
C ASP A 55 -18.87 -3.44 -4.40
N VAL A 56 -18.28 -2.23 -4.34
CA VAL A 56 -16.85 -1.98 -4.57
C VAL A 56 -16.17 -1.80 -3.23
N ASN A 57 -15.26 -2.72 -2.90
CA ASN A 57 -14.43 -2.58 -1.72
C ASN A 57 -12.98 -2.51 -2.15
N VAL A 58 -12.23 -1.58 -1.56
CA VAL A 58 -10.80 -1.44 -1.80
C VAL A 58 -10.11 -1.23 -0.47
N LYS A 59 -9.04 -1.98 -0.25
CA LYS A 59 -8.13 -1.79 0.87
C LYS A 59 -6.70 -1.92 0.37
N ILE A 60 -5.88 -0.92 0.67
CA ILE A 60 -4.48 -0.90 0.29
C ILE A 60 -3.64 -0.62 1.53
N SER A 61 -2.58 -1.40 1.72
CA SER A 61 -1.61 -1.16 2.79
C SER A 61 -0.19 -1.04 2.24
N ILE A 62 0.56 -0.10 2.79
CA ILE A 62 1.99 0.08 2.55
C ILE A 62 2.71 -0.06 3.90
N ALA A 63 3.48 -1.12 4.07
CA ALA A 63 4.27 -1.35 5.28
C ALA A 63 5.74 -1.04 5.00
N ILE A 64 6.25 0.08 5.53
CA ILE A 64 7.64 0.50 5.40
C ILE A 64 8.46 -0.09 6.54
N GLN A 65 9.57 -0.75 6.22
CA GLN A 65 10.54 -1.26 7.16
C GLN A 65 11.95 -1.08 6.62
N GLY A 66 12.64 -0.02 7.08
CA GLY A 66 13.99 0.28 6.61
C GLY A 66 14.01 0.64 5.13
N ASP A 67 14.79 -0.08 4.34
CA ASP A 67 14.97 0.12 2.90
C ASP A 67 13.97 -0.65 2.04
N LYS A 68 12.89 -1.18 2.65
CA LYS A 68 11.84 -1.93 1.96
C LYS A 68 10.44 -1.45 2.33
N ALA A 69 9.52 -1.62 1.40
CA ALA A 69 8.09 -1.47 1.64
C ALA A 69 7.30 -2.62 1.02
N GLU A 70 6.41 -3.20 1.80
CA GLU A 70 5.44 -4.16 1.31
C GLU A 70 4.15 -3.43 0.92
N TYR A 71 3.80 -3.49 -0.35
CA TYR A 71 2.49 -3.07 -0.86
C TYR A 71 1.55 -4.27 -0.90
N LYS A 72 0.33 -4.10 -0.39
CA LYS A 72 -0.76 -5.06 -0.57
C LYS A 72 -2.02 -4.32 -0.99
N SER A 73 -2.77 -4.91 -1.91
CA SER A 73 -4.11 -4.45 -2.29
C SER A 73 -5.09 -5.62 -2.24
N GLU A 74 -6.22 -5.38 -1.60
CA GLU A 74 -7.41 -6.22 -1.61
C GLU A 74 -8.51 -5.42 -2.30
N THR A 75 -9.02 -5.94 -3.42
CA THR A 75 -10.11 -5.31 -4.17
C THR A 75 -11.25 -6.30 -4.38
N GLU A 76 -12.47 -5.80 -4.29
CA GLU A 76 -13.69 -6.51 -4.64
C GLU A 76 -14.48 -5.65 -5.61
N PHE A 77 -14.83 -6.22 -6.76
CA PHE A 77 -15.65 -5.56 -7.78
C PHE A 77 -16.67 -6.56 -8.31
N ALA A 78 -17.97 -6.24 -8.16
CA ALA A 78 -19.07 -7.11 -8.58
C ALA A 78 -18.93 -8.56 -8.07
N GLY A 79 -18.55 -8.72 -6.79
CA GLY A 79 -18.34 -10.02 -6.13
C GLY A 79 -17.04 -10.75 -6.50
N ASN A 80 -16.24 -10.20 -7.42
CA ASN A 80 -14.93 -10.76 -7.76
C ASN A 80 -13.86 -10.14 -6.87
N LYS A 81 -13.21 -10.99 -6.07
CA LYS A 81 -12.13 -10.58 -5.16
C LYS A 81 -10.77 -10.79 -5.83
N LYS A 82 -9.88 -9.83 -5.66
CA LYS A 82 -8.50 -9.90 -6.12
C LYS A 82 -7.58 -9.38 -5.02
N GLU A 83 -6.52 -10.14 -4.77
CA GLU A 83 -5.43 -9.73 -3.88
C GLU A 83 -4.15 -9.61 -4.67
N SER A 84 -3.30 -8.65 -4.32
CA SER A 84 -1.99 -8.47 -4.95
C SER A 84 -1.00 -7.95 -3.93
N LYS A 85 0.27 -8.36 -4.09
CA LYS A 85 1.35 -8.03 -3.17
C LYS A 85 2.64 -7.76 -3.95
N TYR A 86 3.32 -6.67 -3.60
CA TYR A 86 4.58 -6.25 -4.24
C TYR A 86 5.57 -5.74 -3.18
N GLU A 87 6.87 -5.99 -3.38
CA GLU A 87 7.94 -5.43 -2.54
C GLU A 87 8.64 -4.29 -3.29
N TYR A 88 8.66 -3.11 -2.67
CA TYR A 88 9.36 -1.93 -3.16
C TYR A 88 10.67 -1.74 -2.39
N LYS A 89 11.72 -1.30 -3.08
CA LYS A 89 12.90 -0.70 -2.44
C LYS A 89 12.57 0.73 -2.00
N VAL A 90 13.01 1.13 -0.82
CA VAL A 90 12.69 2.42 -0.21
C VAL A 90 13.95 3.23 0.08
N ASP A 91 13.92 4.49 -0.30
CA ASP A 91 14.83 5.51 0.21
C ASP A 91 14.03 6.48 1.09
N GLN A 92 14.14 6.32 2.42
CA GLN A 92 13.42 7.17 3.40
C GLN A 92 13.95 8.60 3.45
N LYS A 93 15.20 8.83 3.03
CA LYS A 93 15.80 10.17 3.01
C LYS A 93 15.32 10.95 1.79
N ALA A 94 15.30 10.30 0.62
CA ALA A 94 14.77 10.87 -0.61
C ALA A 94 13.24 10.79 -0.72
N LYS A 95 12.58 10.07 0.21
CA LYS A 95 11.14 9.78 0.21
C LYS A 95 10.67 9.15 -1.10
N THR A 96 11.34 8.08 -1.52
CA THR A 96 11.00 7.34 -2.75
C THR A 96 10.81 5.85 -2.52
N MET A 97 9.96 5.24 -3.33
CA MET A 97 9.75 3.78 -3.41
C MET A 97 9.91 3.33 -4.85
N LYS A 98 10.65 2.25 -5.09
CA LYS A 98 10.92 1.72 -6.44
C LYS A 98 10.59 0.25 -6.52
N TYR A 99 9.79 -0.11 -7.49
CA TYR A 99 9.51 -1.49 -7.88
C TYR A 99 10.08 -1.72 -9.28
N GLU A 100 10.84 -2.79 -9.44
CA GLU A 100 11.40 -3.20 -10.73
C GLU A 100 11.44 -4.73 -10.79
N GLU A 101 10.42 -5.31 -11.41
CA GLU A 101 10.30 -6.77 -11.57
C GLU A 101 9.37 -7.09 -12.76
N GLN A 102 9.59 -8.23 -13.43
CA GLN A 102 8.77 -8.70 -14.57
C GLN A 102 8.58 -7.65 -15.69
N GLY A 103 9.61 -6.83 -15.95
CA GLY A 103 9.56 -5.76 -16.96
C GLY A 103 8.75 -4.52 -16.54
N MET A 104 8.13 -4.53 -15.36
CA MET A 104 7.47 -3.37 -14.78
C MET A 104 8.44 -2.54 -13.97
N LYS A 105 8.45 -1.23 -14.20
CA LYS A 105 9.22 -0.27 -13.39
C LYS A 105 8.26 0.76 -12.83
N VAL A 106 8.21 0.96 -11.52
CA VAL A 106 7.37 1.99 -10.90
C VAL A 106 8.22 2.73 -9.88
N GLU A 107 8.23 4.05 -9.95
CA GLU A 107 8.83 4.91 -8.93
C GLU A 107 7.76 5.82 -8.33
N LEU A 108 7.62 5.77 -7.00
CA LEU A 108 6.72 6.60 -6.22
C LEU A 108 7.54 7.60 -5.40
N SER A 109 7.15 8.86 -5.40
CA SER A 109 7.61 9.85 -4.40
C SER A 109 6.51 10.06 -3.38
N TYR A 110 6.85 10.04 -2.09
CA TYR A 110 5.88 10.15 -1.00
C TYR A 110 6.21 11.25 -0.01
N GLU A 111 5.25 11.57 0.84
CA GLU A 111 5.43 12.42 2.02
C GLU A 111 4.64 11.79 3.18
N ILE A 112 5.15 11.94 4.40
CA ILE A 112 4.40 11.60 5.62
C ILE A 112 4.23 12.86 6.45
N SER A 113 2.97 13.22 6.72
CA SER A 113 2.59 14.33 7.58
C SER A 113 1.46 13.89 8.51
N ASN A 114 1.60 14.15 9.81
CA ASN A 114 0.63 13.76 10.84
C ASN A 114 0.17 12.30 10.74
N ASP A 115 1.13 11.38 10.61
CA ASP A 115 0.88 9.94 10.46
C ASP A 115 0.06 9.57 9.21
N VAL A 116 0.00 10.44 8.20
CA VAL A 116 -0.63 10.16 6.91
C VAL A 116 0.43 10.15 5.82
N LEU A 117 0.58 9.02 5.14
CA LEU A 117 1.39 8.87 3.94
C LEU A 117 0.55 9.27 2.72
N THR A 118 1.12 10.13 1.86
CA THR A 118 0.55 10.53 0.58
C THR A 118 1.55 10.34 -0.54
N ILE A 119 1.10 9.88 -1.71
CA ILE A 119 1.95 9.76 -2.90
C ILE A 119 1.86 11.08 -3.67
N LYS A 120 3.01 11.73 -3.88
CA LYS A 120 3.11 13.01 -4.60
C LYS A 120 3.29 12.83 -6.09
N LYS A 121 4.05 11.80 -6.48
CA LYS A 121 4.38 11.53 -7.89
C LYS A 121 4.50 10.04 -8.12
N VAL A 122 4.01 9.61 -9.28
CA VAL A 122 4.20 8.26 -9.84
C VAL A 122 4.98 8.45 -11.15
N LYS A 123 6.04 7.67 -11.37
CA LYS A 123 6.84 7.67 -12.60
C LYS A 123 7.02 6.24 -13.10
N ASN A 124 7.31 6.14 -14.41
CA ASN A 124 7.61 4.90 -15.12
C ASN A 124 6.51 3.85 -15.12
N SER A 125 5.34 4.16 -14.54
CA SER A 125 4.16 3.30 -14.61
C SER A 125 3.98 2.84 -16.06
N VAL A 126 4.09 1.52 -16.27
CA VAL A 126 3.91 0.85 -17.57
C VAL A 126 2.48 1.07 -18.09
N VAL A 127 1.61 1.58 -17.24
CA VAL A 127 0.26 2.00 -17.51
C VAL A 127 0.26 3.52 -17.49
N SER A 128 -0.12 4.14 -18.62
CA SER A 128 -0.03 5.57 -18.97
C SER A 128 -0.22 6.57 -17.81
N ASP A 129 0.22 7.82 -17.99
CA ASP A 129 0.12 8.92 -17.00
C ASP A 129 -1.30 9.15 -16.41
N ASN A 130 -2.33 8.55 -17.00
CA ASN A 130 -3.75 8.57 -16.64
C ASN A 130 -4.34 7.22 -16.18
N ASP A 131 -3.52 6.19 -15.94
CA ASP A 131 -4.07 4.89 -15.52
C ASP A 131 -4.67 4.92 -14.11
N PHE A 132 -5.71 4.11 -13.92
CA PHE A 132 -6.51 3.97 -12.70
C PHE A 132 -5.64 3.87 -11.44
N PHE A 133 -4.54 3.11 -11.50
CA PHE A 133 -3.57 3.00 -10.39
C PHE A 133 -2.95 4.34 -9.99
N SER A 134 -2.45 5.11 -10.97
CA SER A 134 -1.79 6.40 -10.73
C SER A 134 -2.74 7.43 -10.15
N ASN A 135 -3.99 7.46 -10.62
CA ASN A 135 -5.02 8.35 -10.08
C ASN A 135 -5.36 7.99 -8.64
N TYR A 136 -5.51 6.70 -8.35
CA TYR A 136 -5.79 6.20 -7.02
C TYR A 136 -4.69 6.59 -6.02
N MET A 137 -3.42 6.37 -6.39
CA MET A 137 -2.28 6.68 -5.52
C MET A 137 -2.18 8.17 -5.18
N LYS A 138 -2.51 9.07 -6.12
CA LYS A 138 -2.44 10.53 -5.90
C LYS A 138 -3.51 11.05 -4.94
N VAL A 139 -4.69 10.43 -4.91
CA VAL A 139 -5.80 10.87 -4.04
C VAL A 139 -5.83 10.15 -2.69
N ALA A 140 -5.22 8.97 -2.62
CA ALA A 140 -5.19 8.13 -1.43
C ALA A 140 -4.44 8.80 -0.26
N LYS A 141 -5.07 8.74 0.93
CA LYS A 141 -4.49 9.20 2.20
C LYS A 141 -4.32 7.99 3.10
N PHE A 142 -3.12 7.42 3.10
CA PHE A 142 -2.82 6.21 3.86
C PHE A 142 -2.54 6.58 5.31
N LYS A 143 -3.45 6.22 6.22
CA LYS A 143 -3.31 6.51 7.65
C LYS A 143 -2.44 5.45 8.31
N LYS A 144 -1.48 5.87 9.12
CA LYS A 144 -0.67 4.95 9.92
C LYS A 144 -1.57 4.20 10.90
N VAL A 145 -1.48 2.89 10.90
CA VAL A 145 -2.10 2.05 11.92
C VAL A 145 -1.12 1.86 13.08
N LYS A 146 -1.64 1.90 14.30
CA LYS A 146 -0.86 1.70 15.53
C LYS A 146 -0.65 0.24 15.84
#